data_AF-R7M9J2-F1
#
_entry.id   AF-R7M9J2-F1
#
_cell.length_a   1.000
_cell.length_b   1.000
_cell.length_c   1.000
_cell.angle_alpha   90.00
_cell.angle_beta   90.00
_cell.angle_gamma   90.00
#
_symmetry.space_group_name_H-M   'P 1'
#
loop_
_entity.id
_entity.type
_entity.pdbx_description
1 polymer ?
#
loop_
_entity_poly.entity_id
_entity_poly.type
_entity_poly.pdbx_seq_one_letter_code
_entity_poly.pdbx_strand_id
1 'polypeptide(L)'
;MKNLREVKDDLLKEWLEFREETAFCEMTPQDKKYCIYFEEIAERILKNVPEQNKKYVQKQLDQLEKNFMNYLYYWNEKYYRNGFVDVIELLEI
;
A
#
# COMPACT_ATOMS: atom_id res chain seq x y z
N MET A 1 24.76 -0.80 20.18
CA MET A 1 24.05 -0.22 19.01
C MET A 1 22.60 -0.01 19.41
N LYS A 2 22.00 1.12 19.02
CA LYS A 2 20.54 1.29 19.16
C LYS A 2 19.89 0.43 18.07
N ASN A 3 18.92 -0.39 18.42
CA ASN A 3 18.12 -1.14 17.44
C ASN A 3 17.28 -0.12 16.66
N LEU A 4 17.58 0.09 15.38
CA LEU A 4 16.89 1.08 14.56
C LEU A 4 15.41 0.73 14.35
N ARG A 5 15.02 -0.53 14.57
CA ARG A 5 13.62 -0.98 14.50
C ARG A 5 12.77 -0.54 15.70
N GLU A 6 13.41 -0.21 16.82
CA GLU A 6 12.75 0.21 18.09
C GLU A 6 12.81 1.73 18.30
N VAL A 7 13.37 2.49 17.36
CA VAL A 7 13.49 3.94 17.48
C VAL A 7 12.10 4.56 17.38
N LYS A 8 11.78 5.38 18.38
CA LYS A 8 10.45 5.99 18.58
C LYS A 8 10.09 7.02 17.50
N ASP A 9 11.12 7.64 16.92
CA ASP A 9 11.03 8.62 15.83
C ASP A 9 11.48 7.93 14.54
N ASP A 10 10.56 7.17 13.95
CA ASP A 10 10.81 6.35 12.78
C ASP A 10 10.75 7.19 11.50
N LEU A 11 11.80 8.00 11.31
CA LEU A 11 11.94 8.91 10.16
C LEU A 11 11.76 8.21 8.82
N LEU A 12 12.12 6.93 8.73
CA LEU A 12 11.95 6.13 7.51
C LEU A 12 10.47 5.85 7.25
N LYS A 13 9.72 5.48 8.28
CA LYS A 13 8.27 5.31 8.18
C LYS A 13 7.58 6.63 7.84
N GLU A 14 7.92 7.72 8.52
CA GLU A 14 7.38 9.06 8.21
C GLU A 14 7.67 9.46 6.75
N TRP A 15 8.88 9.17 6.26
CA TRP A 15 9.23 9.44 4.87
C TRP A 15 8.45 8.56 3.89
N LEU A 16 8.24 7.28 4.20
CA LEU A 16 7.43 6.38 3.37
C LEU A 16 5.96 6.81 3.33
N GLU A 17 5.38 7.21 4.46
CA GLU A 17 4.03 7.76 4.55
C GLU A 17 3.90 9.06 3.76
N PHE A 18 4.84 10.00 3.91
CA PHE A 18 4.90 11.22 3.11
C PHE A 18 4.98 10.94 1.61
N ARG A 19 5.79 9.94 1.22
CA ARG A 19 5.91 9.51 -0.18
C ARG A 19 4.63 8.86 -0.67
N GLU A 20 3.92 8.09 0.13
CA GLU A 20 2.62 7.51 -0.25
C GLU A 20 1.58 8.61 -0.52
N GLU A 21 1.50 9.62 0.36
CA GLU A 21 0.59 10.76 0.21
C GLU A 21 0.91 11.64 -1.01
N THR A 22 2.19 11.81 -1.33
CA THR A 22 2.65 12.69 -2.41
C THR A 22 2.91 11.97 -3.74
N ALA A 23 3.07 10.65 -3.73
CA ALA A 23 3.42 9.85 -4.91
C ALA A 23 2.43 10.07 -6.04
N PHE A 24 1.13 10.18 -5.74
CA PHE A 24 0.09 10.42 -6.74
C PHE A 24 0.25 11.73 -7.50
N CYS A 25 0.85 12.76 -6.89
CA CYS A 25 1.09 14.06 -7.52
C CYS A 25 2.26 14.04 -8.51
N GLU A 26 3.19 13.09 -8.35
CA GLU A 26 4.43 13.01 -9.14
C GLU A 26 4.42 11.86 -10.17
N MET A 27 3.33 11.10 -10.27
CA MET A 27 3.28 9.91 -11.13
C MET A 27 3.44 10.25 -12.60
N THR A 28 4.43 9.62 -13.22
CA THR A 28 4.57 9.66 -14.68
C THR A 28 3.46 8.84 -15.34
N PRO A 29 3.20 9.04 -16.65
CA PRO A 29 2.27 8.19 -17.39
C PRO A 29 2.64 6.70 -17.37
N GLN A 30 3.93 6.37 -17.19
CA GLN A 30 4.38 4.98 -17.07
C GLN A 30 4.02 4.41 -15.69
N ASP A 31 4.21 5.17 -14.61
CA ASP A 31 3.88 4.73 -13.25
C ASP A 31 2.39 4.45 -13.11
N LYS A 32 1.55 5.28 -13.74
CA LYS A 32 0.10 5.11 -13.78
C LYS A 32 -0.32 3.75 -14.35
N LYS A 33 0.46 3.12 -15.24
CA LYS A 33 0.13 1.79 -15.77
C LYS A 33 0.18 0.68 -14.71
N TYR A 34 0.86 0.93 -13.60
CA TYR A 34 1.02 -0.02 -12.49
C TYR A 34 0.18 0.35 -11.26
N CYS A 35 -0.64 1.40 -11.34
CA CYS A 35 -1.63 1.71 -10.32
C CYS A 35 -2.68 0.60 -10.21
N ILE A 36 -3.18 0.40 -8.99
CA ILE A 36 -4.36 -0.41 -8.76
C ILE A 36 -5.59 0.48 -8.93
N TYR A 37 -6.31 0.30 -10.02
CA TYR A 37 -7.56 1.03 -10.33
C TYR A 37 -8.77 0.35 -9.69
N PHE A 38 -8.71 0.13 -8.37
CA PHE A 38 -9.70 -0.69 -7.67
C PHE A 38 -11.13 -0.15 -7.86
N GLU A 39 -11.32 1.15 -7.64
CA GLU A 39 -12.63 1.82 -7.75
C GLU A 39 -13.21 1.69 -9.17
N GLU A 40 -12.41 1.95 -10.21
CA GLU A 40 -12.86 1.85 -11.60
C GLU A 40 -13.25 0.43 -11.99
N ILE A 41 -12.47 -0.55 -11.53
CA ILE A 41 -12.75 -1.98 -11.77
C ILE A 41 -14.00 -2.41 -11.01
N ALA A 42 -14.12 -2.02 -9.73
CA ALA A 42 -15.28 -2.30 -8.90
C ALA A 42 -16.56 -1.73 -9.52
N GLU A 43 -16.53 -0.49 -10.00
CA GLU A 43 -17.66 0.15 -10.66
C GLU A 43 -18.09 -0.61 -11.93
N ARG A 44 -17.13 -1.01 -12.78
CA ARG A 44 -17.41 -1.81 -13.99
C ARG A 44 -18.02 -3.17 -13.64
N ILE A 45 -17.54 -3.82 -12.59
CA ILE A 45 -18.12 -5.09 -12.11
C ILE A 45 -19.55 -4.86 -11.66
N LEU A 46 -19.80 -3.88 -10.78
CA LEU A 46 -21.11 -3.63 -10.20
C LEU A 46 -22.15 -3.18 -11.23
N LYS A 47 -21.74 -2.46 -12.28
CA LYS A 47 -22.62 -2.10 -13.41
C LYS A 47 -23.21 -3.33 -14.12
N ASN A 48 -22.52 -4.48 -14.07
CA ASN A 48 -22.93 -5.72 -14.72
C ASN A 48 -23.56 -6.74 -13.77
N VAL A 49 -23.74 -6.39 -12.49
CA VAL A 49 -24.34 -7.27 -11.48
C VAL A 49 -25.82 -6.93 -11.30
N PRO A 50 -26.74 -7.92 -11.26
CA PRO A 50 -28.15 -7.68 -10.95
C PRO A 50 -28.33 -6.98 -9.61
N GLU A 51 -29.31 -6.06 -9.51
CA GLU A 51 -29.51 -5.19 -8.34
C GLU A 51 -29.56 -5.97 -7.02
N GLN A 52 -30.26 -7.11 -6.99
CA GLN A 52 -30.35 -8.00 -5.83
C GLN A 52 -29.00 -8.52 -5.30
N ASN A 53 -27.99 -8.61 -6.17
CA ASN A 53 -26.67 -9.16 -5.85
C ASN A 53 -25.62 -8.05 -5.65
N LYS A 54 -25.89 -6.81 -6.05
CA LYS A 54 -24.90 -5.71 -5.96
C LYS A 54 -24.36 -5.51 -4.55
N LYS A 55 -25.25 -5.53 -3.54
CA LYS A 55 -24.84 -5.37 -2.13
C LYS A 55 -23.87 -6.47 -1.68
N TYR A 56 -24.09 -7.71 -2.10
CA TYR A 56 -23.18 -8.81 -1.78
C TYR A 56 -21.84 -8.63 -2.49
N VAL A 57 -21.86 -8.36 -3.80
CA VAL A 57 -20.65 -8.18 -4.60
C VAL A 57 -19.81 -6.99 -4.10
N GLN A 58 -20.43 -5.85 -3.78
CA GLN A 58 -19.75 -4.71 -3.16
C GLN A 58 -19.01 -5.13 -1.90
N LYS A 59 -19.68 -5.86 -1.00
CA LYS A 59 -19.05 -6.34 0.24
C LYS A 59 -17.83 -7.25 -0.02
N GLN A 60 -17.88 -8.07 -1.08
CA GLN A 60 -16.73 -8.91 -1.45
C GLN A 60 -15.59 -8.09 -2.04
N LEU A 61 -15.91 -7.07 -2.83
CA LEU A 61 -14.93 -6.11 -3.34
C LEU A 61 -14.26 -5.36 -2.18
N ASP A 62 -15.02 -4.80 -1.24
CA ASP A 62 -14.47 -4.10 -0.06
C ASP A 62 -13.56 -5.01 0.78
N GLN A 63 -13.93 -6.29 0.93
CA GLN A 63 -13.09 -7.29 1.61
C GLN A 63 -11.79 -7.57 0.86
N LEU A 64 -11.86 -7.67 -0.47
CA LEU A 64 -10.70 -7.88 -1.33
C LEU A 64 -9.75 -6.69 -1.27
N GLU A 65 -10.27 -5.46 -1.37
CA GLU A 65 -9.50 -4.23 -1.24
C GLU A 65 -8.77 -4.18 0.09
N LYS A 66 -9.51 -4.36 1.20
CA LYS A 66 -8.93 -4.36 2.55
C LYS A 66 -7.85 -5.43 2.71
N ASN A 67 -8.09 -6.64 2.21
CA ASN A 67 -7.12 -7.72 2.27
C ASN A 67 -5.85 -7.38 1.46
N PHE A 68 -6.03 -6.80 0.28
CA PHE A 68 -4.93 -6.39 -0.59
C PHE A 68 -4.10 -5.26 0.03
N MET A 69 -4.74 -4.24 0.61
CA MET A 69 -4.05 -3.16 1.32
C MET A 69 -3.29 -3.68 2.54
N ASN A 70 -3.90 -4.57 3.34
CA ASN A 70 -3.22 -5.22 4.46
C ASN A 70 -1.98 -6.01 4.01
N TYR A 71 -2.09 -6.74 2.89
CA TYR A 71 -0.96 -7.45 2.30
C TYR A 71 0.17 -6.49 1.94
N LEU A 72 -0.14 -5.39 1.23
CA LEU A 72 0.86 -4.40 0.85
C LEU A 72 1.54 -3.78 2.08
N TYR A 73 0.77 -3.30 3.06
CA TYR A 73 1.33 -2.68 4.26
C TYR A 73 2.25 -3.63 5.02
N TYR A 74 1.82 -4.89 5.26
CA TYR A 74 2.63 -5.85 6.01
C TYR A 74 3.97 -6.14 5.33
N TRP A 75 3.98 -6.37 4.01
CA TRP A 75 5.22 -6.70 3.31
C TRP A 75 6.13 -5.49 3.09
N ASN A 76 5.57 -4.29 2.87
CA ASN A 76 6.35 -3.06 2.83
C ASN A 76 7.06 -2.82 4.17
N GLU A 77 6.33 -2.91 5.28
CA GLU A 77 6.92 -2.78 6.61
C GLU A 77 7.96 -3.88 6.88
N LYS A 78 7.62 -5.14 6.59
CA LYS A 78 8.46 -6.28 6.92
C LYS A 78 9.76 -6.35 6.14
N TYR A 79 9.75 -6.01 4.85
CA TYR A 79 10.91 -6.21 3.98
C TYR A 79 11.52 -4.93 3.44
N TYR A 80 10.72 -3.91 3.13
CA TYR A 80 11.26 -2.67 2.58
C TYR A 80 11.78 -1.77 3.70
N ARG A 81 10.96 -1.52 4.73
CA ARG A 81 11.41 -0.73 5.89
C ARG A 81 12.48 -1.47 6.69
N ASN A 82 12.18 -2.68 7.18
CA ASN A 82 13.17 -3.42 7.98
C ASN A 82 14.41 -3.81 7.15
N GLY A 83 14.26 -4.16 5.87
CA GLY A 83 15.41 -4.50 5.03
C GLY A 83 16.30 -3.28 4.77
N PHE A 84 15.73 -2.09 4.61
CA PHE A 84 16.51 -0.86 4.53
C PHE A 84 17.23 -0.55 5.85
N VAL A 85 16.56 -0.75 6.99
CA VAL A 85 17.18 -0.66 8.32
C VAL A 85 18.38 -1.62 8.44
N ASP A 86 18.21 -2.88 8.03
CA ASP A 86 19.28 -3.88 8.08
C ASP A 86 20.50 -3.46 7.25
N VAL A 87 20.28 -2.82 6.09
CA VAL A 87 21.36 -2.28 5.26
C VAL A 87 22.09 -1.14 5.95
N ILE A 88 21.39 -0.21 6.60
CA ILE A 88 22.03 0.88 7.36
C ILE A 88 22.88 0.30 8.50
N GLU A 89 22.32 -0.64 9.27
CA GLU A 89 23.04 -1.28 10.38
C GLU A 89 24.28 -2.06 9.89
N LEU A 90 24.20 -2.71 8.72
CA LEU A 90 25.35 -3.37 8.09
C LEU A 90 26.45 -2.41 7.65
N LEU A 91 26.09 -1.17 7.28
CA LEU A 91 27.04 -0.16 6.81
C LEU A 91 27.62 0.69 7.95
N GLU A 92 27.23 0.46 9.20
CA GLU A 92 27.60 1.25 10.39
C GLU A 92 27.38 2.77 10.22
N ILE A 93 26.42 3.17 9.39
CA ILE A 93 26.01 4.58 9.19
C ILE A 93 25.06 5.03 10.31
#